data_AF-A0AAD9G3C7-F1
#
_entry.id   AF-A0AAD9G3C7-F1
#
_cell.length_a   1.000
_cell.length_b   1.000
_cell.length_c   1.000
_cell.angle_alpha   90.00
_cell.angle_beta   90.00
_cell.angle_gamma   90.00
#
_symmetry.space_group_name_H-M   'P 1'
#
loop_
_entity.id
_entity.type
_entity.pdbx_description
1 polymer ?
#
loop_
_entity_poly.entity_id
_entity_poly.type
_entity_poly.pdbx_seq_one_letter_code
_entity_poly.pdbx_strand_id
1 'polypeptide(L)'
;MGICSRYIHGWDAIQIELKGAYSPARVLALNDYSNSTSWWRIVAFILLTPLPCLSYICLPETVNLSPPSLGMENNKTFFGRFFLSYTMWCLLQMHMISERMPLLSLSHKQLVVSAVTVAALSTGVELLYAWWIGFPVPYTIHMMAVPYVSLMFFAFAIVWYSHVRQNWGLLWKIADAILICVRYVQQVLGPQLKCILYVRSRLLGR
;
A
#
# COMPACT_ATOMS: atom_id res chain seq x y z
N MET A 1 15.11 7.95 36.04
CA MET A 1 15.42 6.85 35.11
C MET A 1 14.24 5.90 34.81
N GLY A 2 13.13 5.86 35.58
CA GLY A 2 12.04 4.88 35.36
C GLY A 2 10.95 5.23 34.33
N ILE A 3 10.87 6.49 33.88
CA ILE A 3 9.78 6.94 32.99
C ILE A 3 10.08 6.61 31.52
N CYS A 4 11.31 6.88 31.05
CA CYS A 4 11.73 6.51 29.69
C CYS A 4 11.64 5.00 29.43
N SER A 5 12.02 4.17 30.41
CA SER A 5 11.88 2.70 30.31
C SER A 5 10.42 2.26 30.15
N ARG A 6 9.48 2.88 30.86
CA ARG A 6 8.04 2.58 30.70
C ARG A 6 7.48 3.02 29.36
N TYR A 7 7.94 4.15 28.83
CA TYR A 7 7.55 4.60 27.49
C TYR A 7 8.13 3.69 26.39
N ILE A 8 9.39 3.26 26.53
CA ILE A 8 10.03 2.31 25.61
C ILE A 8 9.31 0.96 25.64
N HIS A 9 9.03 0.41 26.82
CA HIS A 9 8.28 -0.84 26.94
C HIS A 9 6.84 -0.73 26.41
N GLY A 10 6.18 0.41 26.62
CA GLY A 10 4.86 0.68 26.06
C GLY A 10 4.90 0.78 24.54
N TRP A 11 5.95 1.42 24.00
CA TRP A 11 6.19 1.55 22.57
C TRP A 11 6.50 0.19 21.91
N ASP A 12 7.38 -0.61 22.51
CA ASP A 12 7.74 -1.96 22.07
C ASP A 12 6.55 -2.93 22.13
N ALA A 13 5.64 -2.74 23.11
CA ALA A 13 4.41 -3.53 23.20
C ALA A 13 3.40 -3.21 22.09
N ILE A 14 3.42 -1.98 21.56
CA ILE A 14 2.54 -1.48 20.49
C ILE A 14 3.12 -1.76 19.10
N GLN A 15 4.44 -1.94 18.96
CA GLN A 15 5.07 -2.35 17.72
C GLN A 15 4.79 -3.82 17.39
N ILE A 16 3.63 -4.06 16.79
CA ILE A 16 3.25 -5.34 16.16
C ILE A 16 4.26 -5.69 15.04
N GLU A 17 4.91 -4.70 14.42
CA GLU A 17 5.99 -4.91 13.44
C GLU A 17 7.21 -5.65 14.01
N LEU A 18 7.59 -5.43 15.28
CA LEU A 18 8.70 -6.16 15.91
C LEU A 18 8.33 -7.59 16.34
N LYS A 19 7.04 -7.86 16.54
CA LYS A 19 6.54 -9.19 16.93
C LYS A 19 6.25 -10.11 15.74
N GLY A 20 6.37 -9.60 14.51
CA GLY A 20 6.52 -10.42 13.32
C GLY A 20 7.90 -11.08 13.36
N ALA A 21 7.98 -12.27 13.96
CA ALA A 21 9.24 -12.98 14.18
C ALA A 21 10.12 -12.97 12.93
N TYR A 22 11.18 -12.16 12.93
CA TYR A 22 12.25 -12.31 11.96
C TYR A 22 12.79 -13.72 12.14
N SER A 23 12.63 -14.56 11.10
CA SER A 23 13.18 -15.91 11.14
C SER A 23 14.67 -15.83 11.50
N PRO A 24 15.16 -16.60 12.50
CA PRO A 24 16.57 -16.60 12.88
C PRO A 24 17.50 -16.81 11.67
N ALA A 25 17.05 -17.55 10.67
CA ALA A 25 17.75 -17.75 9.40
C ALA A 25 18.01 -16.44 8.63
N ARG A 26 17.07 -15.48 8.62
CA ARG A 26 17.24 -14.18 7.95
C ARG A 26 18.27 -13.31 8.67
N VAL A 27 18.30 -13.36 10.00
CA VAL A 27 19.28 -12.60 10.82
C VAL A 27 20.68 -13.17 10.64
N LEU A 28 20.83 -14.50 10.68
CA LEU A 28 22.10 -15.17 10.43
C LEU A 28 22.61 -14.89 9.01
N ALA A 29 21.75 -14.97 7.99
CA ALA A 29 22.13 -14.64 6.61
C ALA A 29 22.59 -13.18 6.45
N LEU A 30 21.95 -12.22 7.15
CA LEU A 30 22.36 -10.82 7.13
C LEU A 30 23.72 -10.60 7.82
N ASN A 31 23.96 -11.30 8.93
CA ASN A 31 25.24 -11.26 9.64
C ASN A 31 26.36 -11.83 8.75
N ASP A 32 26.14 -12.97 8.12
CA ASP A 32 27.11 -13.61 7.24
C ASP A 32 27.39 -12.73 6.01
N TYR A 33 26.36 -12.12 5.42
CA TYR A 33 26.51 -11.17 4.32
C TYR A 33 27.31 -9.93 4.73
N SER A 34 27.04 -9.36 5.91
CA SER A 34 27.73 -8.17 6.41
C SER A 34 29.21 -8.42 6.71
N ASN A 35 29.55 -9.63 7.20
CA ASN A 35 30.93 -10.01 7.50
C ASN A 35 31.74 -10.42 6.26
N SER A 36 31.09 -10.95 5.23
CA SER A 36 31.75 -11.41 3.99
C SER A 36 31.83 -10.34 2.89
N THR A 37 31.03 -9.27 2.99
CA THR A 37 30.93 -8.24 1.95
C THR A 37 31.75 -7.00 2.31
N SER A 38 32.39 -6.40 1.30
CA SER A 38 33.14 -5.16 1.49
C SER A 38 32.24 -3.97 1.85
N TRP A 39 32.69 -3.10 2.74
CA TRP A 39 31.86 -2.02 3.28
C TRP A 39 31.35 -1.04 2.22
N TRP A 40 32.13 -0.74 1.17
CA TRP A 40 31.71 0.09 0.04
C TRP A 40 30.56 -0.52 -0.74
N ARG A 41 30.50 -1.85 -0.86
CA ARG A 41 29.38 -2.54 -1.52
C ARG A 41 28.11 -2.46 -0.67
N ILE A 42 28.24 -2.54 0.66
CA ILE A 42 27.12 -2.34 1.59
C ILE A 42 26.60 -0.90 1.49
N VAL A 43 27.48 0.10 1.53
CA VAL A 43 27.13 1.52 1.39
C VAL A 43 26.46 1.79 0.04
N ALA A 44 27.05 1.29 -1.05
CA ALA A 44 26.46 1.42 -2.38
C ALA A 44 25.08 0.77 -2.46
N PHE A 45 24.90 -0.42 -1.88
CA PHE A 45 23.59 -1.08 -1.84
C PHE A 45 22.55 -0.25 -1.07
N ILE A 46 22.90 0.27 0.12
CA ILE A 46 22.01 1.12 0.91
C ILE A 46 21.61 2.40 0.16
N LEU A 47 22.55 3.02 -0.56
CA LEU A 47 22.29 4.25 -1.31
C LEU A 47 21.53 4.01 -2.62
N LEU A 48 21.81 2.91 -3.32
CA LEU A 48 21.21 2.60 -4.62
C LEU A 48 19.82 1.97 -4.50
N THR A 49 19.55 1.19 -3.45
CA THR A 49 18.24 0.52 -3.25
C THR A 49 17.04 1.47 -3.23
N PRO A 50 17.08 2.66 -2.60
CA PRO A 50 15.95 3.58 -2.65
C PRO A 50 15.82 4.32 -4.00
N LEU A 51 16.86 4.40 -4.84
CA LEU A 51 16.83 5.22 -6.06
C LEU A 51 15.75 4.81 -7.07
N PRO A 52 15.51 3.51 -7.36
CA PRO A 52 14.40 3.10 -8.24
C PRO A 52 13.02 3.47 -7.68
N CYS A 53 12.87 3.43 -6.37
CA CYS A 53 11.62 3.81 -5.70
C CYS A 53 11.41 5.33 -5.78
N LEU A 54 12.46 6.10 -5.46
CA LEU A 54 12.45 7.56 -5.53
C LEU A 54 12.22 8.05 -6.95
N SER A 55 12.89 7.46 -7.94
CA SER A 55 12.69 7.83 -9.34
C SER A 55 11.24 7.61 -9.75
N TYR A 56 10.64 6.48 -9.38
CA TYR A 56 9.24 6.19 -9.66
C TYR A 56 8.28 7.19 -8.99
N ILE A 57 8.48 7.51 -7.72
CA ILE A 57 7.64 8.47 -6.98
C ILE A 57 7.73 9.88 -7.60
N CYS A 58 8.88 10.25 -8.14
CA CYS A 58 9.07 11.55 -8.79
C CYS A 58 8.46 11.62 -10.19
N LEU A 59 8.27 10.50 -10.89
CA LEU A 59 7.74 10.50 -12.27
C LEU A 59 6.38 11.24 -12.41
N PRO A 60 5.35 10.98 -11.57
CA PRO A 60 4.11 11.74 -11.62
C PRO A 60 4.30 13.25 -11.44
N GLU A 61 5.25 13.66 -10.59
CA GLU A 61 5.48 15.07 -10.26
C GLU A 61 6.16 15.86 -11.40
N THR A 62 6.78 15.17 -12.36
CA THR A 62 7.38 15.83 -13.53
C THR A 62 6.35 16.41 -14.51
N VAL A 63 5.07 16.03 -14.37
CA VAL A 63 4.01 16.42 -15.31
C VAL A 63 3.18 17.55 -14.73
N ASN A 64 3.27 18.72 -15.37
CA ASN A 64 2.47 19.88 -15.02
C ASN A 64 0.97 19.61 -15.24
N LEU A 65 0.17 20.02 -14.27
CA LEU A 65 -1.29 19.96 -14.34
C LEU A 65 -1.84 21.34 -14.70
N SER A 66 -2.88 21.34 -15.52
CA SER A 66 -3.64 22.55 -15.80
C SER A 66 -4.51 22.91 -14.59
N PRO A 67 -5.01 24.15 -14.49
CA PRO A 67 -5.98 24.50 -13.46
C PRO A 67 -7.17 23.52 -13.49
N PRO A 68 -7.63 23.03 -12.32
CA PRO A 68 -8.72 22.06 -12.25
C PRO A 68 -10.06 22.62 -12.77
N SER A 69 -10.21 23.95 -12.78
CA SER A 69 -11.36 24.66 -13.34
C SER A 69 -11.56 24.43 -14.84
N LEU A 70 -10.53 24.01 -15.58
CA LEU A 70 -10.61 23.69 -17.00
C LEU A 70 -11.20 22.30 -17.27
N GLY A 71 -11.56 21.55 -16.23
CA GLY A 71 -12.21 20.25 -16.32
C GLY A 71 -11.26 19.13 -16.75
N MET A 72 -11.81 17.92 -16.88
CA MET A 72 -11.04 16.71 -17.17
C MET A 72 -10.44 16.68 -18.59
N GLU A 73 -11.08 17.33 -19.57
CA GLU A 73 -10.60 17.35 -20.97
C GLU A 73 -9.25 18.06 -21.12
N ASN A 74 -9.02 19.10 -20.31
CA ASN A 74 -7.77 19.87 -20.27
C ASN A 74 -6.74 19.29 -19.28
N ASN A 75 -7.11 18.21 -18.57
CA ASN A 75 -6.30 17.57 -17.53
C ASN A 75 -6.10 16.07 -17.80
N LYS A 76 -5.96 15.64 -19.05
CA LYS A 76 -5.75 14.22 -19.40
C LYS A 76 -4.51 13.61 -18.73
N THR A 77 -3.48 14.43 -18.51
CA THR A 77 -2.24 14.06 -17.81
C THR A 77 -2.46 13.67 -16.34
N PHE A 78 -3.53 14.18 -15.71
CA PHE A 78 -3.93 13.78 -14.36
C PHE A 78 -4.17 12.27 -14.26
N PHE A 79 -4.89 11.68 -15.22
CA PHE A 79 -5.19 10.25 -15.20
C PHE A 79 -3.93 9.39 -15.41
N GLY A 80 -2.95 9.89 -16.16
CA GLY A 80 -1.63 9.25 -16.28
C GLY A 80 -0.86 9.27 -14.97
N ARG A 81 -0.83 10.42 -14.28
CA ARG A 81 -0.25 10.53 -12.93
C ARG A 81 -0.96 9.63 -11.94
N PHE A 82 -2.29 9.63 -11.97
CA PHE A 82 -3.13 8.79 -11.12
C PHE A 82 -2.81 7.32 -11.34
N PHE A 83 -2.83 6.85 -12.59
CA PHE A 83 -2.49 5.47 -12.95
C PHE A 83 -1.11 5.04 -12.44
N LEU A 84 -0.09 5.89 -12.62
CA LEU A 84 1.27 5.59 -12.21
C LEU A 84 1.37 5.47 -10.68
N SER A 85 0.86 6.47 -9.95
CA SER A 85 0.83 6.45 -8.48
C SER A 85 0.04 5.26 -7.95
N TYR A 86 -1.12 4.95 -8.55
CA TYR A 86 -1.95 3.81 -8.14
C TYR A 86 -1.29 2.47 -8.44
N THR A 87 -0.55 2.35 -9.54
CA THR A 87 0.19 1.13 -9.89
C THR A 87 1.21 0.79 -8.81
N MET A 88 2.00 1.76 -8.34
CA MET A 88 2.93 1.56 -7.23
C MET A 88 2.21 1.19 -5.94
N TRP A 89 1.11 1.89 -5.62
CA TRP A 89 0.30 1.57 -4.45
C TRP A 89 -0.22 0.13 -4.48
N CYS A 90 -0.77 -0.31 -5.62
CA CYS A 90 -1.23 -1.68 -5.84
C CYS A 90 -0.09 -2.70 -5.68
N LEU A 91 1.07 -2.45 -6.29
CA LEU A 91 2.24 -3.32 -6.21
C LEU A 91 2.70 -3.52 -4.77
N LEU A 92 2.86 -2.43 -4.02
CA LEU A 92 3.28 -2.45 -2.62
C LEU A 92 2.27 -3.23 -1.77
N GLN A 93 0.99 -2.89 -1.86
CA GLN A 93 -0.04 -3.52 -1.03
C GLN A 93 -0.17 -5.02 -1.33
N MET A 94 -0.18 -5.38 -2.62
CA MET A 94 -0.27 -6.79 -3.01
C MET A 94 0.99 -7.57 -2.62
N HIS A 95 2.17 -6.95 -2.69
CA HIS A 95 3.42 -7.56 -2.24
C HIS A 95 3.40 -7.82 -0.73
N MET A 96 2.95 -6.85 0.07
CA MET A 96 2.80 -7.02 1.52
C MET A 96 1.84 -8.15 1.88
N ILE A 97 0.71 -8.27 1.16
CA ILE A 97 -0.26 -9.35 1.36
C ILE A 97 0.37 -10.71 1.00
N SER A 98 1.07 -10.78 -0.14
CA SER A 98 1.74 -12.00 -0.60
C SER A 98 2.82 -12.49 0.37
N GLU A 99 3.65 -11.60 0.92
CA GLU A 99 4.67 -11.96 1.92
C GLU A 99 4.05 -12.45 3.23
N ARG A 100 2.90 -11.90 3.64
CA ARG A 100 2.18 -12.35 4.83
C ARG A 100 1.44 -13.67 4.64
N MET A 101 1.23 -14.11 3.40
CA MET A 101 0.48 -15.32 3.05
C MET A 101 1.32 -16.28 2.21
N PRO A 102 2.35 -16.92 2.80
CA PRO A 102 3.27 -17.78 2.06
C PRO A 102 2.59 -18.99 1.40
N LEU A 103 1.44 -19.43 1.92
CA LEU A 103 0.65 -20.53 1.34
C LEU A 103 -0.15 -20.11 0.08
N LEU A 104 -0.31 -18.80 -0.14
CA LEU A 104 -0.97 -18.21 -1.30
C LEU A 104 -0.07 -17.14 -1.94
N SER A 105 1.25 -17.35 -1.90
CA SER A 105 2.21 -16.38 -2.43
C SER A 105 2.01 -16.19 -3.92
N LEU A 106 1.98 -14.94 -4.36
CA LEU A 106 1.94 -14.59 -5.77
C LEU A 106 3.33 -14.72 -6.40
N SER A 107 3.39 -15.26 -7.62
CA SER A 107 4.58 -15.10 -8.45
C SER A 107 4.79 -13.61 -8.76
N HIS A 108 6.05 -13.17 -8.90
CA HIS A 108 6.39 -11.79 -9.28
C HIS A 108 5.63 -11.33 -10.55
N LYS A 109 5.46 -12.22 -11.54
CA LYS A 109 4.70 -11.89 -12.75
C LYS A 109 3.21 -11.67 -12.47
N GLN A 110 2.60 -12.55 -11.65
CA GLN A 110 1.20 -12.42 -11.27
C GLN A 110 0.96 -11.16 -10.44
N LEU A 111 1.88 -10.85 -9.53
CA LEU A 111 1.85 -9.63 -8.73
C LEU A 111 1.85 -8.37 -9.63
N VAL A 112 2.78 -8.28 -10.59
CA VAL A 112 2.88 -7.13 -11.49
C VAL A 112 1.66 -7.00 -12.38
N VAL A 113 1.23 -8.10 -13.02
CA VAL A 113 0.08 -8.09 -13.92
C VAL A 113 -1.21 -7.70 -13.18
N SER A 114 -1.45 -8.30 -12.00
CA SER A 114 -2.63 -7.96 -11.18
C SER A 114 -2.60 -6.51 -10.71
N ALA A 115 -1.45 -6.00 -10.26
CA ALA A 115 -1.33 -4.62 -9.78
C ALA A 115 -1.59 -3.60 -10.89
N VAL A 116 -0.98 -3.80 -12.07
CA VAL A 116 -1.19 -2.94 -13.25
C VAL A 116 -2.65 -2.99 -13.70
N THR A 117 -3.26 -4.18 -13.70
CA THR A 117 -4.67 -4.36 -14.11
C THR A 117 -5.61 -3.65 -13.14
N VAL A 118 -5.42 -3.82 -11.83
CA VAL A 118 -6.22 -3.13 -10.80
C VAL A 118 -6.03 -1.63 -10.86
N ALA A 119 -4.82 -1.15 -11.11
CA ALA A 119 -4.55 0.29 -11.28
C ALA A 119 -5.21 0.87 -12.53
N ALA A 120 -5.19 0.15 -13.66
CA ALA A 120 -5.87 0.56 -14.88
C ALA A 120 -7.39 0.64 -14.68
N LEU A 121 -7.99 -0.38 -14.07
CA LEU A 121 -9.42 -0.40 -13.75
C LEU A 121 -9.79 0.71 -12.76
N SER A 122 -8.98 0.92 -11.72
CA SER A 122 -9.19 2.00 -10.75
C SER A 122 -9.09 3.38 -11.41
N THR A 123 -8.16 3.57 -12.35
CA THR A 123 -8.08 4.82 -13.13
C THR A 123 -9.32 5.03 -14.00
N GLY A 124 -9.86 3.95 -14.58
CA GLY A 124 -11.13 3.99 -15.30
C GLY A 124 -12.30 4.38 -14.40
N VAL A 125 -12.35 3.89 -13.16
CA VAL A 125 -13.37 4.30 -12.18
C VAL A 125 -13.22 5.78 -11.81
N GLU A 126 -12.00 6.28 -11.60
CA GLU A 126 -11.76 7.70 -11.35
C GLU A 126 -12.20 8.57 -12.54
N LEU A 127 -11.96 8.11 -13.77
CA LEU A 127 -12.43 8.77 -14.99
C LEU A 127 -13.97 8.82 -15.03
N LEU A 128 -14.64 7.73 -14.67
CA LEU A 128 -16.09 7.66 -14.59
C LEU A 128 -16.64 8.60 -13.49
N TYR A 129 -15.99 8.67 -12.33
CA TYR A 129 -16.36 9.62 -11.28
C TYR A 129 -16.17 11.07 -11.71
N ALA A 130 -15.05 11.38 -12.37
CA ALA A 130 -14.78 12.71 -12.91
C ALA A 130 -15.84 13.12 -13.95
N TRP A 131 -16.30 12.17 -14.77
CA TRP A 131 -17.36 12.40 -15.74
C TRP A 131 -18.74 12.56 -15.08
N TRP A 132 -19.05 11.76 -14.05
CA TRP A 132 -20.38 11.72 -13.44
C TRP A 132 -20.62 12.82 -12.39
N ILE A 133 -19.64 13.08 -11.53
CA ILE A 133 -19.73 14.02 -10.41
C ILE A 133 -19.10 15.37 -10.76
N GLY A 134 -18.16 15.37 -11.72
CA GLY A 134 -17.37 16.54 -12.11
C GLY A 134 -15.91 16.43 -11.67
N PHE A 135 -15.05 17.16 -12.38
CA PHE A 135 -13.61 17.21 -12.11
C PHE A 135 -13.25 18.49 -11.33
N PRO A 136 -12.42 18.40 -10.27
CA PRO A 136 -11.81 17.19 -9.70
C PRO A 136 -12.78 16.40 -8.83
N VAL A 137 -12.59 15.08 -8.74
CA VAL A 137 -13.45 14.21 -7.92
C VAL A 137 -13.34 14.61 -6.44
N PRO A 138 -14.47 14.87 -5.76
CA PRO A 138 -14.43 15.24 -4.35
C PRO A 138 -13.99 14.06 -3.49
N TYR A 139 -13.07 14.29 -2.56
CA TYR A 139 -12.58 13.27 -1.62
C TYR A 139 -12.08 11.99 -2.31
N THR A 140 -11.33 12.10 -3.42
CA THR A 140 -10.82 10.99 -4.24
C THR A 140 -10.31 9.80 -3.41
N ILE A 141 -9.50 10.03 -2.36
CA ILE A 141 -8.97 8.95 -1.52
C ILE A 141 -10.08 8.07 -0.93
N HIS A 142 -11.17 8.68 -0.44
CA HIS A 142 -12.28 7.96 0.18
C HIS A 142 -13.22 7.36 -0.86
N MET A 143 -13.51 8.11 -1.94
CA MET A 143 -14.35 7.64 -3.04
C MET A 143 -13.72 6.44 -3.75
N MET A 144 -12.40 6.47 -3.93
CA MET A 144 -11.64 5.41 -4.60
C MET A 144 -11.27 4.26 -3.69
N ALA A 145 -11.34 4.41 -2.35
CA ALA A 145 -11.02 3.34 -1.41
C ALA A 145 -11.87 2.08 -1.64
N VAL A 146 -13.20 2.25 -1.77
CA VAL A 146 -14.12 1.12 -1.94
C VAL A 146 -13.89 0.42 -3.29
N PRO A 147 -13.94 1.11 -4.46
CA PRO A 147 -13.67 0.48 -5.75
C PRO A 147 -12.31 -0.21 -5.81
N TYR A 148 -11.26 0.45 -5.31
CA TYR A 148 -9.91 -0.11 -5.29
C TYR A 148 -9.83 -1.41 -4.49
N VAL A 149 -10.31 -1.39 -3.25
CA VAL A 149 -10.24 -2.56 -2.37
C VAL A 149 -11.02 -3.73 -2.96
N SER A 150 -12.21 -3.46 -3.51
CA SER A 150 -13.01 -4.46 -4.20
C SER A 150 -12.29 -5.06 -5.41
N LEU A 151 -11.69 -4.23 -6.27
CA LEU A 151 -10.92 -4.69 -7.44
C LEU A 151 -9.69 -5.51 -7.04
N MET A 152 -8.99 -5.09 -5.98
CA MET A 152 -7.84 -5.81 -5.45
C MET A 152 -8.23 -7.19 -4.93
N PHE A 153 -9.28 -7.30 -4.11
CA PHE A 153 -9.74 -8.60 -3.60
C PHE A 153 -10.26 -9.49 -4.73
N PHE A 154 -10.91 -8.91 -5.74
CA PHE A 154 -11.35 -9.65 -6.92
C PHE A 154 -10.16 -10.22 -7.71
N ALA A 155 -9.10 -9.42 -7.92
CA ALA A 155 -7.88 -9.89 -8.57
C ALA A 155 -7.21 -11.03 -7.78
N PHE A 156 -7.14 -10.91 -6.46
CA PHE A 156 -6.65 -11.99 -5.60
C PHE A 156 -7.51 -13.25 -5.69
N ALA A 157 -8.84 -13.10 -5.67
CA ALA A 157 -9.76 -14.23 -5.79
C ALA A 157 -9.52 -15.00 -7.10
N ILE A 158 -9.30 -14.30 -8.22
CA ILE A 158 -8.96 -14.93 -9.51
C ILE A 158 -7.65 -15.71 -9.42
N VAL A 159 -6.58 -15.11 -8.89
CA VAL A 159 -5.27 -15.78 -8.85
C VAL A 159 -5.27 -16.96 -7.86
N TRP A 160 -5.98 -16.83 -6.74
CA TRP A 160 -6.05 -17.86 -5.72
C TRP A 160 -7.09 -18.94 -6.00
N TYR A 161 -7.99 -18.73 -6.96
CA TYR A 161 -9.07 -19.66 -7.27
C TYR A 161 -8.57 -21.09 -7.50
N SER A 162 -7.48 -21.26 -8.25
CA SER A 162 -6.90 -22.58 -8.53
C SER A 162 -6.39 -23.28 -7.26
N HIS A 163 -5.76 -22.53 -6.34
CA HIS A 163 -5.19 -23.05 -5.10
C HIS A 163 -6.28 -23.39 -4.08
N VAL A 164 -7.31 -22.54 -3.98
CA VAL A 164 -8.44 -22.73 -3.07
C VAL A 164 -9.30 -23.91 -3.51
N ARG A 165 -9.50 -24.11 -4.82
CA ARG A 165 -10.28 -25.23 -5.35
C ARG A 165 -9.69 -26.59 -4.99
N GLN A 166 -8.37 -26.67 -4.86
CA GLN A 166 -7.67 -27.89 -4.45
C GLN A 166 -7.76 -28.13 -2.93
N ASN A 167 -7.82 -27.07 -2.13
CA ASN A 167 -7.80 -27.13 -0.67
C ASN A 167 -8.79 -26.15 -0.03
N TRP A 168 -10.03 -26.60 0.20
CA TRP A 168 -11.09 -25.79 0.80
C TRP A 168 -10.75 -25.22 2.19
N GLY A 169 -9.83 -25.86 2.92
CA GLY A 169 -9.33 -25.36 4.21
C GLY A 169 -8.56 -24.03 4.12
N LEU A 170 -8.15 -23.59 2.93
CA LEU A 170 -7.52 -22.27 2.73
C LEU A 170 -8.52 -21.10 2.87
N LEU A 171 -9.82 -21.34 2.73
CA LEU A 171 -10.83 -20.27 2.83
C LEU A 171 -10.82 -19.58 4.19
N TRP A 172 -10.64 -20.34 5.27
CA TRP A 172 -10.54 -19.79 6.62
C TRP A 172 -9.31 -18.89 6.79
N LYS A 173 -8.19 -19.27 6.17
CA LYS A 173 -6.96 -18.45 6.15
C LYS A 173 -7.15 -17.16 5.34
N ILE A 174 -7.92 -17.22 4.25
CA ILE A 174 -8.31 -16.03 3.47
C ILE A 174 -9.22 -15.12 4.30
N ALA A 175 -10.15 -15.67 5.09
CA ALA A 175 -11.01 -14.88 5.97
C ALA A 175 -10.20 -14.15 7.05
N ASP A 176 -9.26 -14.82 7.72
CA ASP A 176 -8.35 -14.21 8.69
C ASP A 176 -7.47 -13.12 8.06
N ALA A 177 -6.96 -13.39 6.86
CA ALA A 177 -6.21 -12.45 6.04
C ALA A 177 -7.00 -11.18 5.70
N ILE A 178 -8.25 -11.32 5.27
CA ILE A 178 -9.17 -10.20 5.01
C ILE A 178 -9.39 -9.42 6.31
N LEU A 179 -9.60 -10.11 7.43
CA LEU A 179 -9.80 -9.47 8.73
C LEU A 179 -8.57 -8.64 9.14
N ILE A 180 -7.36 -9.18 8.96
CA ILE A 180 -6.10 -8.46 9.21
C ILE A 180 -5.97 -7.23 8.31
N CYS A 181 -6.32 -7.34 7.02
CA CYS A 181 -6.29 -6.21 6.09
C CYS A 181 -7.29 -5.12 6.52
N VAL A 182 -8.50 -5.49 6.93
CA VAL A 182 -9.51 -4.53 7.44
C VAL A 182 -9.01 -3.83 8.70
N ARG A 183 -8.41 -4.58 9.65
CA ARG A 183 -7.81 -4.01 10.87
C ARG A 183 -6.66 -3.06 10.56
N TYR A 184 -5.80 -3.42 9.60
CA TYR A 184 -4.68 -2.59 9.17
C TYR A 184 -5.17 -1.29 8.50
N VAL A 185 -6.16 -1.37 7.62
CA VAL A 185 -6.83 -0.20 7.02
C VAL A 185 -7.45 0.68 8.10
N GLN A 186 -8.13 0.11 9.09
CA GLN A 186 -8.65 0.86 10.25
C GLN A 186 -7.53 1.53 11.07
N GLN A 187 -6.37 0.89 11.21
CA GLN A 187 -5.24 1.43 11.96
C GLN A 187 -4.51 2.55 11.21
N VAL A 188 -4.47 2.50 9.88
CA VAL A 188 -3.92 3.56 9.03
C VAL A 188 -4.89 4.76 8.92
N LEU A 189 -6.20 4.52 8.78
CA LEU A 189 -7.20 5.59 8.74
C LEU A 189 -7.55 6.18 10.12
N GLY A 190 -7.41 5.40 11.20
CA GLY A 190 -7.80 5.82 12.55
C GLY A 190 -7.13 7.12 13.03
N PRO A 191 -5.80 7.28 12.88
CA PRO A 191 -5.09 8.51 13.20
C PRO A 191 -5.56 9.71 12.37
N GLN A 192 -5.82 9.48 11.07
CA GLN A 192 -6.28 10.52 10.15
C GLN A 192 -7.68 11.01 10.51
N LEU A 193 -8.59 10.10 10.82
CA LEU A 193 -9.96 10.41 11.24
C LEU A 193 -10.00 11.13 12.59
N LYS A 194 -9.16 10.70 13.55
CA LYS A 194 -9.00 11.38 14.84
C LYS A 194 -8.45 12.80 14.68
N CYS A 195 -7.49 13.00 13.77
CA CYS A 195 -6.93 14.33 13.50
C CYS A 195 -7.97 15.27 12.88
N ILE A 196 -8.74 14.78 11.90
CA ILE A 196 -9.84 15.55 11.28
C ILE A 196 -10.94 15.89 12.30
N LEU A 197 -11.34 14.95 13.15
CA LEU A 197 -12.33 15.17 14.20
C LEU A 197 -11.82 16.13 15.29
N TYR A 198 -10.53 16.07 15.64
CA TYR A 198 -9.88 16.98 16.59
C TYR A 198 -9.77 18.41 16.05
N VAL A 199 -9.45 18.57 14.77
CA VAL A 199 -9.41 19.87 14.10
C VAL A 199 -10.82 20.44 13.96
N ARG A 200 -11.81 19.61 13.59
CA ARG A 200 -13.22 20.00 13.50
C ARG A 200 -13.82 20.38 14.85
N SER A 201 -13.49 19.69 15.94
CA SER A 201 -13.95 20.04 17.28
C SER A 201 -13.33 21.33 17.83
N ARG A 202 -12.08 21.67 17.44
CA ARG A 202 -11.48 22.98 17.71
C ARG A 202 -12.09 24.11 16.89
N LEU A 203 -12.49 23.85 15.65
CA LEU A 203 -13.07 24.87 14.77
C LEU A 203 -14.54 25.18 15.05
N LEU A 204 -15.31 24.20 15.53
CA LEU A 204 -16.71 24.38 15.94
C LEU A 204 -16.88 24.77 17.43
N GLY A 205 -15.76 24.91 18.14
CA GLY A 205 -15.71 25.34 19.55
C GLY A 205 -15.36 26.82 19.75
N ARG A 206 -15.63 27.68 18.75
CA ARG A 206 -15.67 29.14 18.89
C ARG A 206 -17.06 29.64 18.50
#